data_AF-A0A9J6FVK5-F1
#
_entry.id   AF-A0A9J6FVK5-F1
#
_cell.length_a   1.000
_cell.length_b   1.000
_cell.length_c   1.000
_cell.angle_alpha   90.00
_cell.angle_beta   90.00
_cell.angle_gamma   90.00
#
_symmetry.space_group_name_H-M   'P 1'
#
loop_
_entity.id
_entity.type
_entity.pdbx_description
1 polymer ?
#
loop_
_entity_poly.entity_id
_entity_poly.type
_entity_poly.pdbx_seq_one_letter_code
_entity_poly.pdbx_strand_id
1 'polypeptide(L)'
;MSVHKVFLLFNFCCDSLLHIVDFQKLSMSGGLEAFLVAGEGSGLDLGDVPDASRIQSTLTWLLSDWDGHLDRVNRVAEGVYHVFECFELNRFEGFSEEEALMPRGLTLMRENKLWAALVFTGLDSAPDTQELPPFIRYKIRMDARKVDSTKRVEDRIFRPGPRRRPTIDLKYLTFGFAYLQDLVEHSIISLQTGWKGGTGVYLQQFPYPCYIFDQFIVTIAESFPMFMVLSWVYSFAMLIKSIVREKELRLKEVMRAMGLGSGVLWLSWFIDAFGFMLLSSLLLTCILKVRPSLSPPPPPSSSSLVFTLSSSSPILLFTLLHSLLFHPHPLHSSSFPSPPHPLLHWS
;
A
#
# COMPACT_ATOMS: atom_id res chain seq x y z
N MET A 1 32.91 -28.50 -19.71
CA MET A 1 31.48 -28.92 -19.58
C MET A 1 30.66 -27.63 -19.52
N SER A 2 30.29 -27.06 -20.67
CA SER A 2 30.36 -25.60 -20.88
C SER A 2 29.03 -24.84 -21.02
N VAL A 3 27.86 -25.43 -20.70
CA VAL A 3 26.55 -24.89 -21.19
C VAL A 3 25.52 -24.57 -20.08
N HIS A 4 25.92 -24.49 -18.81
CA HIS A 4 24.95 -24.46 -17.69
C HIS A 4 25.02 -23.19 -16.83
N LYS A 5 25.21 -22.01 -17.44
CA LYS A 5 25.31 -20.73 -16.69
C LYS A 5 23.98 -19.99 -16.60
N VAL A 6 22.96 -20.45 -17.31
CA VAL A 6 21.66 -19.81 -17.36
C VAL A 6 20.56 -20.88 -17.40
N PHE A 7 19.53 -20.74 -16.58
CA PHE A 7 18.42 -21.69 -16.50
C PHE A 7 17.07 -21.00 -16.60
N LEU A 8 16.14 -21.56 -17.39
CA LEU A 8 14.71 -21.26 -17.30
C LEU A 8 14.04 -22.28 -16.39
N LEU A 9 13.17 -21.76 -15.52
CA LEU A 9 12.33 -22.52 -14.61
C LEU A 9 10.87 -22.42 -15.06
N PHE A 10 10.20 -23.56 -15.18
CA PHE A 10 8.79 -23.65 -15.59
C PHE A 10 7.85 -23.73 -14.38
N ASN A 11 6.63 -23.19 -14.54
CA ASN A 11 5.54 -23.34 -13.58
C ASN A 11 4.95 -24.75 -13.64
N PHE A 12 4.41 -25.18 -12.51
CA PHE A 12 3.49 -26.31 -12.46
C PHE A 12 2.19 -25.95 -13.16
N CYS A 13 2.08 -26.36 -14.42
CA CYS A 13 0.85 -26.52 -15.19
C CYS A 13 -0.04 -25.26 -15.37
N CYS A 14 -0.56 -25.09 -16.58
CA CYS A 14 -1.57 -24.09 -16.89
C CYS A 14 -2.94 -24.73 -16.60
N ASP A 15 -3.81 -24.06 -15.82
CA ASP A 15 -5.22 -24.40 -15.61
C ASP A 15 -5.60 -25.65 -14.77
N SER A 16 -5.07 -25.82 -13.55
CA SER A 16 -5.61 -26.85 -12.61
C SER A 16 -5.99 -26.35 -11.21
N LEU A 17 -5.95 -25.04 -10.96
CA LEU A 17 -6.44 -24.47 -9.70
C LEU A 17 -7.95 -24.66 -9.50
N LEU A 18 -8.71 -25.00 -10.55
CA LEU A 18 -10.11 -25.40 -10.45
C LEU A 18 -10.30 -26.84 -9.95
N HIS A 19 -9.35 -27.75 -10.22
CA HIS A 19 -9.43 -29.17 -9.85
C HIS A 19 -8.87 -29.48 -8.45
N ILE A 20 -7.97 -28.64 -7.91
CA ILE A 20 -7.46 -28.81 -6.53
C ILE A 20 -8.55 -28.53 -5.49
N VAL A 21 -9.50 -27.62 -5.78
CA VAL A 21 -10.66 -27.38 -4.91
C VAL A 21 -11.58 -28.61 -4.86
N ASP A 22 -11.68 -29.38 -5.95
CA ASP A 22 -12.41 -30.65 -5.97
C ASP A 22 -11.67 -31.76 -5.20
N PHE A 23 -10.34 -31.75 -5.18
CA PHE A 23 -9.55 -32.66 -4.33
C PHE A 23 -9.74 -32.36 -2.83
N GLN A 24 -9.88 -31.08 -2.46
CA GLN A 24 -10.17 -30.68 -1.07
C GLN A 24 -11.63 -31.00 -0.68
N LYS A 25 -12.57 -30.96 -1.64
CA LYS A 25 -13.94 -31.50 -1.45
C LYS A 25 -13.96 -33.02 -1.31
N LEU A 26 -13.09 -33.75 -2.01
CA LEU A 26 -12.91 -35.20 -1.83
C LEU A 26 -12.24 -35.54 -0.50
N SER A 27 -11.30 -34.72 -0.02
CA SER A 27 -10.72 -34.83 1.33
C SER A 27 -11.75 -34.55 2.44
N MET A 28 -12.76 -33.70 2.18
CA MET A 28 -13.87 -33.44 3.11
C MET A 28 -15.01 -34.47 3.03
N SER A 29 -14.99 -35.38 2.06
CA SER A 29 -15.93 -36.50 1.97
C SER A 29 -15.38 -37.74 2.69
N GLY A 30 -15.07 -37.61 3.98
CA GLY A 30 -15.05 -38.69 5.01
C GLY A 30 -14.25 -39.98 4.78
N GLY A 31 -13.62 -40.19 3.62
CA GLY A 31 -12.96 -41.45 3.25
C GLY A 31 -11.47 -41.48 3.59
N LEU A 32 -10.80 -40.33 3.53
CA LEU A 32 -9.37 -40.23 3.85
C LEU A 32 -9.12 -40.10 5.36
N GLU A 33 -10.05 -39.50 6.11
CA GLU A 33 -10.02 -39.47 7.57
C GLU A 33 -10.16 -40.88 8.17
N ALA A 34 -10.93 -41.78 7.56
CA ALA A 34 -11.01 -43.17 8.02
C ALA A 34 -9.70 -43.95 7.80
N PHE A 35 -8.88 -43.56 6.82
CA PHE A 35 -7.58 -44.18 6.54
C PHE A 35 -6.45 -43.59 7.40
N LEU A 36 -6.50 -42.29 7.71
CA LEU A 36 -5.52 -41.62 8.58
C LEU A 36 -5.83 -41.79 10.08
N VAL A 37 -7.11 -41.81 10.49
CA VAL A 37 -7.49 -42.11 11.89
C VAL A 37 -7.20 -43.58 12.26
N ALA A 38 -7.13 -44.48 11.27
CA ALA A 38 -6.62 -45.83 11.49
C ALA A 38 -5.08 -45.87 11.70
N GLY A 39 -4.34 -44.84 11.27
CA GLY A 39 -2.90 -44.69 11.46
C GLY A 39 -2.50 -43.81 12.65
N GLU A 40 -3.39 -42.96 13.17
CA GLU A 40 -3.11 -42.04 14.27
C GLU A 40 -3.39 -42.65 15.66
N GLY A 41 -3.14 -43.95 15.77
CA GLY A 41 -3.07 -44.70 17.03
C GLY A 41 -1.68 -45.27 17.32
N SER A 42 -0.68 -45.01 16.48
CA SER A 42 0.69 -45.51 16.65
C SER A 42 1.68 -44.38 16.92
N GLY A 43 1.73 -43.97 18.19
CA GLY A 43 3.02 -43.61 18.78
C GLY A 43 3.90 -44.86 18.74
N LEU A 44 4.86 -44.87 17.82
CA LEU A 44 5.91 -45.89 17.75
C LEU A 44 6.92 -45.63 18.88
N ASP A 45 6.56 -46.00 20.10
CA ASP A 45 7.55 -46.37 21.12
C ASP A 45 8.04 -47.78 20.78
N LEU A 46 9.35 -47.89 20.53
CA LEU A 46 10.10 -49.11 20.20
C LEU A 46 10.24 -50.04 21.43
N GLY A 47 9.12 -50.45 22.02
CA GLY A 47 9.09 -51.26 23.24
C GLY A 47 8.04 -52.37 23.30
N ASP A 48 6.91 -52.26 22.59
CA ASP A 48 5.82 -53.23 22.73
C ASP A 48 5.57 -54.04 21.45
N VAL A 49 5.74 -55.35 21.58
CA VAL A 49 5.37 -56.36 20.60
C VAL A 49 3.86 -56.20 20.29
N PRO A 50 3.44 -56.05 19.02
CA PRO A 50 2.03 -55.85 18.72
C PRO A 50 1.23 -57.11 19.06
N ASP A 51 0.20 -56.93 19.89
CA ASP A 51 -0.76 -57.97 20.27
C ASP A 51 -1.30 -58.71 19.03
N ALA A 52 -1.15 -60.03 19.00
CA ALA A 52 -1.59 -60.89 17.89
C ALA A 52 -3.09 -60.72 17.57
N SER A 53 -3.91 -60.32 18.55
CA SER A 53 -5.33 -60.01 18.40
C SER A 53 -5.61 -58.77 17.55
N ARG A 54 -4.76 -57.74 17.61
CA ARG A 54 -4.88 -56.53 16.77
C ARG A 54 -4.58 -56.87 15.31
N ILE A 55 -3.50 -57.61 15.06
CA ILE A 55 -3.11 -58.04 13.71
C ILE A 55 -4.21 -58.94 13.10
N GLN A 56 -4.77 -59.84 13.90
CA GLN A 56 -5.89 -60.68 13.49
C GLN A 56 -7.10 -59.83 13.11
N SER A 57 -7.46 -58.82 13.93
CA SER A 57 -8.62 -57.95 13.67
C SER A 57 -8.44 -57.08 12.42
N THR A 58 -7.24 -56.53 12.19
CA THR A 58 -6.92 -55.74 10.99
C THR A 58 -6.88 -56.61 9.74
N LEU A 59 -6.37 -57.84 9.83
CA LEU A 59 -6.38 -58.79 8.72
C LEU A 59 -7.80 -59.26 8.41
N THR A 60 -8.64 -59.53 9.41
CA THR A 60 -10.03 -59.91 9.19
C THR A 60 -10.85 -58.78 8.56
N TRP A 61 -10.58 -57.52 8.90
CA TRP A 61 -11.21 -56.37 8.27
C TRP A 61 -10.75 -56.22 6.80
N LEU A 62 -9.44 -56.24 6.54
CA LEU A 62 -8.86 -56.18 5.18
C LEU A 62 -9.36 -57.32 4.28
N LEU A 63 -9.46 -58.53 4.82
CA LEU A 63 -9.90 -59.72 4.06
C LEU A 63 -11.42 -59.82 3.92
N SER A 64 -12.21 -59.06 4.70
CA SER A 64 -13.68 -59.14 4.64
C SER A 64 -14.31 -58.48 3.40
N ASP A 65 -13.65 -57.46 2.82
CA ASP A 65 -14.10 -56.75 1.61
C ASP A 65 -12.92 -56.28 0.75
N TRP A 66 -12.02 -57.21 0.43
CA TRP A 66 -10.76 -56.92 -0.29
C TRP A 66 -11.00 -56.25 -1.65
N ASP A 67 -12.01 -56.69 -2.41
CA ASP A 67 -12.35 -56.11 -3.71
C ASP A 67 -12.85 -54.66 -3.58
N GLY A 68 -13.72 -54.38 -2.60
CA GLY A 68 -14.21 -53.02 -2.34
C GLY A 68 -13.10 -52.05 -1.90
N HIS A 69 -12.11 -52.54 -1.14
CA HIS A 69 -10.93 -51.77 -0.77
C HIS A 69 -9.99 -51.50 -1.95
N LEU A 70 -9.71 -52.51 -2.79
CA LEU A 70 -8.90 -52.33 -3.99
C LEU A 70 -9.53 -51.34 -4.98
N ASP A 71 -10.84 -51.40 -5.18
CA ASP A 71 -11.55 -50.45 -6.04
C ASP A 71 -11.45 -49.01 -5.53
N ARG A 72 -11.45 -48.81 -4.21
CA ARG A 72 -11.23 -47.48 -3.60
C ARG A 72 -9.80 -46.99 -3.81
N VAL A 73 -8.81 -47.84 -3.58
CA VAL A 73 -7.39 -47.49 -3.82
C VAL A 73 -7.17 -47.19 -5.29
N ASN A 74 -7.73 -47.98 -6.20
CA ASN A 74 -7.60 -47.77 -7.64
C ASN A 74 -8.21 -46.44 -8.07
N ARG A 75 -9.40 -46.08 -7.58
CA ARG A 75 -10.01 -44.75 -7.82
C ARG A 75 -9.17 -43.60 -7.30
N VAL A 76 -8.56 -43.75 -6.11
CA VAL A 76 -7.66 -42.72 -5.55
C VAL A 76 -6.37 -42.63 -6.37
N ALA A 77 -5.78 -43.78 -6.74
CA ALA A 77 -4.58 -43.84 -7.54
C ALA A 77 -4.77 -43.23 -8.94
N GLU A 78 -5.91 -43.49 -9.58
CA GLU A 78 -6.29 -42.89 -10.86
C GLU A 78 -6.46 -41.37 -10.74
N GLY A 79 -7.13 -40.89 -9.68
CA GLY A 79 -7.24 -39.46 -9.41
C GLY A 79 -5.88 -38.79 -9.15
N VAL A 80 -5.00 -39.45 -8.40
CA VAL A 80 -3.64 -38.97 -8.13
C VAL A 80 -2.79 -38.99 -9.40
N TYR A 81 -2.92 -40.02 -10.23
CA TYR A 81 -2.23 -40.11 -11.53
C TYR A 81 -2.61 -38.96 -12.45
N HIS A 82 -3.90 -38.64 -12.59
CA HIS A 82 -4.35 -37.49 -13.39
C HIS A 82 -3.82 -36.15 -12.89
N VAL A 83 -3.65 -35.99 -11.57
CA VAL A 83 -3.00 -34.79 -11.02
C VAL A 83 -1.51 -34.77 -11.37
N PHE A 84 -0.80 -35.89 -11.22
CA PHE A 84 0.64 -35.97 -11.51
C PHE A 84 0.99 -35.93 -13.00
N GLU A 85 0.06 -36.28 -13.90
CA GLU A 85 0.26 -36.16 -15.35
C GLU A 85 0.57 -34.70 -15.79
N CYS A 86 0.04 -33.74 -15.05
CA CYS A 86 0.22 -32.30 -15.23
C CYS A 86 1.48 -31.74 -14.52
N PHE A 87 2.20 -32.57 -13.74
CA PHE A 87 3.45 -32.21 -13.07
C PHE A 87 4.67 -32.53 -13.93
N GLU A 88 5.22 -31.53 -14.61
CA GLU A 88 6.50 -31.66 -15.32
C GLU A 88 7.68 -31.56 -14.33
N LEU A 89 8.42 -32.66 -14.15
CA LEU A 89 9.58 -32.72 -13.23
C LEU A 89 10.83 -32.05 -13.83
N ASN A 90 10.99 -32.08 -15.16
CA ASN A 90 12.12 -31.49 -15.88
C ASN A 90 11.91 -29.98 -16.07
N ARG A 91 12.14 -29.21 -15.02
CA ARG A 91 11.88 -27.77 -14.99
C ARG A 91 13.04 -26.89 -15.45
N PHE A 92 14.14 -27.46 -15.95
CA PHE A 92 15.36 -26.71 -16.24
C PHE A 92 15.70 -26.76 -17.74
N GLU A 93 15.60 -25.63 -18.43
CA GLU A 93 16.20 -25.44 -19.76
C GLU A 93 17.49 -24.62 -19.61
N GLY A 94 18.64 -25.20 -19.97
CA GLY A 94 19.95 -24.57 -19.86
C GLY A 94 20.35 -23.79 -21.11
N PHE A 95 20.96 -22.61 -20.93
CA PHE A 95 21.50 -21.78 -22.01
C PHE A 95 22.94 -21.34 -21.71
N SER A 96 23.74 -21.15 -22.76
CA SER A 96 25.11 -20.62 -22.65
C SER A 96 25.14 -19.10 -22.46
N GLU A 97 24.25 -18.37 -23.14
CA GLU A 97 24.24 -16.91 -23.20
C GLU A 97 22.92 -16.32 -22.72
N GLU A 98 22.99 -15.14 -22.10
CA GLU A 98 21.81 -14.40 -21.64
C GLU A 98 20.93 -13.95 -22.83
N GLU A 99 21.55 -13.63 -23.97
CA GLU A 99 20.81 -13.16 -25.16
C GLU A 99 19.92 -14.25 -25.77
N ALA A 100 20.37 -15.51 -25.76
CA ALA A 100 19.59 -16.65 -26.23
C ALA A 100 18.41 -16.99 -25.29
N LEU A 101 18.56 -16.72 -23.99
CA LEU A 101 17.55 -16.95 -22.96
C LEU A 101 16.33 -16.04 -23.14
N MET A 102 16.55 -14.76 -23.46
CA MET A 102 15.53 -13.71 -23.43
C MET A 102 14.33 -13.96 -24.37
N PRO A 103 14.50 -14.29 -25.67
CA PRO A 103 13.36 -14.51 -26.56
C PRO A 103 12.54 -15.74 -26.16
N ARG A 104 13.20 -16.80 -25.68
CA ARG A 104 12.53 -18.00 -25.17
C ARG A 104 11.75 -17.67 -23.89
N GLY A 105 12.36 -16.97 -22.94
CA GLY A 105 11.72 -16.52 -21.71
C GLY A 105 10.47 -15.66 -21.97
N LEU A 106 10.53 -14.71 -22.91
CA LEU A 106 9.37 -13.88 -23.29
C LEU A 106 8.22 -14.69 -23.87
N THR A 107 8.51 -15.76 -24.62
CA THR A 107 7.48 -16.64 -25.18
C THR A 107 6.78 -17.42 -24.07
N LEU A 108 7.55 -17.96 -23.13
CA LEU A 108 7.01 -18.68 -21.96
C LEU A 108 6.27 -17.77 -20.98
N MET A 109 6.66 -16.49 -20.88
CA MET A 109 5.90 -15.49 -20.13
C MET A 109 4.52 -15.25 -20.74
N ARG A 110 4.42 -15.18 -22.08
CA ARG A 110 3.13 -15.04 -22.78
C ARG A 110 2.22 -16.24 -22.54
N GLU A 111 2.80 -17.44 -22.49
CA GLU A 111 2.06 -18.67 -22.18
C GLU A 111 1.81 -18.88 -20.67
N ASN A 112 2.23 -17.94 -19.80
CA ASN A 112 2.19 -18.07 -18.33
C ASN A 112 2.93 -19.30 -17.75
N LYS A 113 3.80 -19.94 -18.54
CA LYS A 113 4.58 -21.11 -18.14
C LYS A 113 5.91 -20.75 -17.49
N LEU A 114 6.41 -19.52 -17.66
CA LEU A 114 7.64 -19.09 -17.01
C LEU A 114 7.43 -18.90 -15.50
N TRP A 115 8.24 -19.59 -14.69
CA TRP A 115 8.39 -19.31 -13.25
C TRP A 115 9.47 -18.24 -13.04
N ALA A 116 10.71 -18.52 -13.45
CA ALA A 116 11.84 -17.59 -13.35
C ALA A 116 12.94 -17.94 -14.36
N ALA A 117 13.88 -17.02 -14.56
CA ALA A 117 15.13 -17.26 -15.25
C ALA A 117 16.29 -16.90 -14.32
N LEU A 118 17.26 -17.80 -14.20
CA LEU A 118 18.44 -17.64 -13.36
C LEU A 118 19.65 -17.37 -14.26
N VAL A 119 20.35 -16.26 -14.03
CA VAL A 119 21.53 -15.86 -14.81
C VAL A 119 22.71 -15.71 -13.86
N PHE A 120 23.76 -16.52 -14.03
CA PHE A 120 25.01 -16.36 -13.29
C PHE A 120 25.93 -15.37 -14.00
N THR A 121 26.57 -14.48 -13.25
CA THR A 121 27.45 -13.42 -13.78
C THR A 121 28.87 -13.54 -13.21
N GLY A 122 29.86 -13.27 -14.06
CA GLY A 122 31.28 -13.29 -13.65
C GLY A 122 31.89 -14.70 -13.59
N LEU A 123 31.26 -15.68 -14.26
CA LEU A 123 31.78 -17.05 -14.41
C LEU A 123 32.53 -17.26 -15.74
N ASP A 124 32.72 -16.21 -16.53
CA ASP A 124 33.28 -16.31 -17.90
C ASP A 124 34.81 -16.25 -17.92
N SER A 125 35.42 -15.79 -16.83
CA SER A 125 36.87 -15.66 -16.68
C SER A 125 37.51 -16.82 -15.91
N ALA A 126 36.71 -17.73 -15.35
CA ALA A 126 37.21 -18.89 -14.64
C ALA A 126 37.60 -19.99 -15.66
N PRO A 127 38.81 -20.58 -15.57
CA PRO A 127 39.12 -21.78 -16.33
C PRO A 127 38.09 -22.87 -16.03
N ASP A 128 37.91 -23.81 -16.96
CA ASP A 128 36.93 -24.92 -16.95
C ASP A 128 37.22 -25.96 -15.83
N THR A 129 37.63 -25.49 -14.65
CA THR A 129 37.84 -26.25 -13.43
C THR A 129 36.47 -26.52 -12.80
N GLN A 130 36.26 -27.75 -12.32
CA GLN A 130 34.99 -28.18 -11.68
C GLN A 130 34.66 -27.44 -10.37
N GLU A 131 35.47 -26.46 -9.98
CA GLU A 131 35.37 -25.74 -8.72
C GLU A 131 34.69 -24.38 -8.92
N LEU A 132 33.66 -24.12 -8.12
CA LEU A 132 32.93 -22.86 -8.13
C LEU A 132 33.78 -21.75 -7.50
N PRO A 133 33.75 -20.52 -8.04
CA PRO A 133 34.45 -19.40 -7.42
C PRO A 133 33.86 -19.09 -6.04
N PRO A 134 34.67 -18.55 -5.10
CA PRO A 134 34.22 -18.27 -3.74
C PRO A 134 33.11 -17.21 -3.68
N PHE A 135 33.12 -16.25 -4.60
CA PHE A 135 32.10 -15.21 -4.69
C PHE A 135 31.31 -15.36 -5.99
N ILE A 136 30.03 -15.71 -5.87
CA ILE A 136 29.12 -15.91 -6.99
C ILE A 136 28.10 -14.78 -7.02
N ARG A 137 27.90 -14.19 -8.20
CA ARG A 137 26.82 -13.23 -8.45
C ARG A 137 25.82 -13.82 -9.40
N TYR A 138 24.55 -13.85 -9.01
CA TYR A 138 23.46 -14.30 -9.87
C TYR A 138 22.32 -13.28 -9.91
N LYS A 139 21.49 -13.39 -10.94
CA LYS A 139 20.30 -12.58 -11.15
C LYS A 139 19.12 -13.51 -11.31
N ILE A 140 18.04 -13.25 -10.56
CA ILE A 140 16.74 -13.90 -10.76
C ILE A 140 15.86 -12.95 -11.56
N ARG A 141 15.40 -13.39 -12.74
CA ARG A 141 14.45 -12.67 -13.59
C ARG A 141 13.11 -13.37 -13.56
N MET A 142 12.08 -12.69 -13.09
CA MET A 142 10.70 -13.18 -13.08
C MET A 142 9.79 -12.23 -13.87
N ASP A 143 8.56 -12.66 -14.19
CA ASP A 143 7.55 -11.75 -14.75
C ASP A 143 7.33 -10.58 -13.79
N ALA A 144 7.43 -9.34 -14.29
CA ALA A 144 7.23 -8.11 -13.54
C ALA A 144 5.85 -8.01 -12.87
N ARG A 145 4.86 -8.82 -13.29
CA ARG A 145 3.56 -8.92 -12.61
C ARG A 145 3.58 -9.83 -11.38
N LYS A 146 4.50 -10.78 -11.31
CA LYS A 146 4.67 -11.76 -10.24
C LYS A 146 5.66 -11.31 -9.15
N VAL A 147 6.42 -10.23 -9.38
CA VAL A 147 7.33 -9.64 -8.40
C VAL A 147 7.03 -8.16 -8.21
N ASP A 148 7.49 -7.59 -7.10
CA ASP A 148 7.36 -6.15 -6.90
C ASP A 148 8.34 -5.35 -7.76
N SER A 149 7.98 -4.09 -8.01
CA SER A 149 8.80 -3.21 -8.84
C SER A 149 10.05 -2.79 -8.07
N THR A 150 11.21 -3.06 -8.66
CA THR A 150 12.52 -2.67 -8.11
C THR A 150 12.87 -1.19 -8.32
N LYS A 151 11.93 -0.38 -8.85
CA LYS A 151 12.16 1.04 -9.16
C LYS A 151 12.28 1.89 -7.89
N ARG A 152 11.68 1.45 -6.78
CA ARG A 152 11.72 2.08 -5.47
C ARG A 152 11.74 1.01 -4.38
N VAL A 153 12.46 1.27 -3.30
CA VAL A 153 12.50 0.40 -2.13
C VAL A 153 11.26 0.58 -1.25
N GLU A 154 10.70 1.79 -1.23
CA GLU A 154 9.55 2.17 -0.40
C GLU A 154 8.37 2.69 -1.22
N ASP A 155 7.19 2.68 -0.59
CA ASP A 155 5.97 3.20 -1.17
C ASP A 155 6.07 4.73 -1.33
N ARG A 156 5.66 5.25 -2.49
CA ARG A 156 5.68 6.70 -2.76
C ARG A 156 4.83 7.49 -1.75
N ILE A 157 3.71 6.91 -1.33
CA ILE A 157 2.79 7.49 -0.37
C ILE A 157 2.71 6.49 0.78
N PHE A 158 3.04 6.95 1.99
CA PHE A 158 2.91 6.13 3.18
C PHE A 158 1.45 5.70 3.36
N ARG A 159 1.22 4.39 3.38
CA ARG A 159 -0.11 3.81 3.63
C ARG A 159 -0.09 3.20 5.03
N PRO A 160 -0.86 3.75 5.99
CA PRO A 160 -0.95 3.15 7.31
C PRO A 160 -1.62 1.77 7.22
N GLY A 161 -1.18 0.85 8.07
CA GLY A 161 -1.72 -0.51 8.19
C GLY A 161 -0.74 -1.63 7.83
N PRO A 162 -1.09 -2.89 8.17
CA PRO A 162 -0.28 -4.05 7.87
C PRO A 162 -0.37 -4.45 6.40
N ARG A 163 0.78 -4.84 5.82
CA ARG A 163 0.87 -5.50 4.52
C ARG A 163 0.43 -6.96 4.65
N ARG A 164 -0.81 -7.23 4.26
CA ARG A 164 -1.46 -8.53 4.51
C ARG A 164 -1.99 -9.22 3.25
N ARG A 165 -2.02 -8.53 2.11
CA ARG A 165 -2.65 -9.06 0.90
C ARG A 165 -1.62 -9.91 0.13
N PRO A 166 -1.78 -11.24 0.02
CA PRO A 166 -0.75 -12.11 -0.57
C PRO A 166 -0.38 -11.68 -2.00
N THR A 167 -1.39 -11.45 -2.84
CA THR A 167 -1.21 -11.13 -4.26
C THR A 167 -0.67 -9.73 -4.56
N ILE A 168 -0.74 -8.80 -3.59
CA ILE A 168 -0.41 -7.39 -3.81
C ILE A 168 0.81 -6.99 -2.98
N ASP A 169 0.79 -7.27 -1.67
CA ASP A 169 1.81 -6.80 -0.72
C ASP A 169 2.92 -7.84 -0.46
N LEU A 170 2.64 -9.13 -0.68
CA LEU A 170 3.58 -10.23 -0.41
C LEU A 170 3.99 -11.00 -1.68
N LYS A 171 4.13 -10.31 -2.83
CA LYS A 171 4.40 -10.97 -4.12
C LYS A 171 5.65 -11.87 -4.09
N TYR A 172 6.70 -11.42 -3.42
CA TYR A 172 7.94 -12.19 -3.25
C TYR A 172 7.73 -13.57 -2.60
N LEU A 173 6.80 -13.69 -1.66
CA LEU A 173 6.42 -14.97 -1.04
C LEU A 173 5.36 -15.69 -1.88
N THR A 174 4.31 -14.99 -2.32
CA THR A 174 3.16 -15.61 -3.01
C THR A 174 3.52 -16.22 -4.37
N PHE A 175 4.40 -15.59 -5.14
CA PHE A 175 4.85 -16.12 -6.43
C PHE A 175 6.19 -16.87 -6.35
N GLY A 176 6.75 -16.98 -5.14
CA GLY A 176 7.87 -17.87 -4.82
C GLY A 176 9.26 -17.40 -5.24
N PHE A 177 9.47 -16.09 -5.41
CA PHE A 177 10.82 -15.54 -5.56
C PHE A 177 11.70 -15.87 -4.35
N ALA A 178 11.18 -15.69 -3.13
CA ALA A 178 11.93 -15.97 -1.90
C ALA A 178 12.29 -17.45 -1.77
N TYR A 179 11.39 -18.36 -2.15
CA TYR A 179 11.67 -19.80 -2.18
C TYR A 179 12.75 -20.14 -3.22
N LEU A 180 12.69 -19.54 -4.40
CA LEU A 180 13.71 -19.76 -5.43
C LEU A 180 15.08 -19.25 -4.97
N GLN A 181 15.11 -18.08 -4.32
CA GLN A 181 16.33 -17.53 -3.74
C GLN A 181 16.91 -18.48 -2.68
N ASP A 182 16.08 -18.96 -1.75
CA ASP A 182 16.49 -19.89 -0.70
C ASP A 182 17.05 -21.21 -1.27
N LEU A 183 16.39 -21.79 -2.28
CA LEU A 183 16.84 -23.00 -2.96
C LEU A 183 18.17 -22.82 -3.68
N VAL A 184 18.34 -21.70 -4.39
CA VAL A 184 19.59 -21.39 -5.11
C VAL A 184 20.72 -21.14 -4.12
N GLU A 185 20.49 -20.37 -3.06
CA GLU A 185 21.49 -20.08 -2.04
C GLU A 185 21.93 -21.34 -1.30
N HIS A 186 21.00 -22.19 -0.88
CA HIS A 186 21.32 -23.48 -0.28
C HIS A 186 22.12 -24.39 -1.23
N SER A 187 21.77 -24.41 -2.53
CA SER A 187 22.52 -25.19 -3.52
C SER A 187 23.97 -24.69 -3.67
N ILE A 188 24.18 -23.37 -3.70
CA ILE A 188 25.51 -22.76 -3.80
C ILE A 188 26.33 -23.06 -2.55
N ILE A 189 25.73 -22.88 -1.36
CA ILE A 189 26.40 -23.14 -0.09
C ILE A 189 26.81 -24.61 0.01
N SER A 190 25.92 -25.53 -0.36
CA SER A 190 26.20 -26.97 -0.33
C SER A 190 27.34 -27.34 -1.29
N LEU A 191 27.38 -26.74 -2.49
CA LEU A 191 28.45 -26.99 -3.46
C LEU A 191 29.80 -26.38 -3.04
N GLN A 192 29.81 -25.20 -2.41
CA GLN A 192 31.05 -24.54 -1.97
C GLN A 192 31.64 -25.17 -0.70
N THR A 193 30.79 -25.57 0.25
CA THR A 193 31.23 -26.06 1.57
C THR A 193 31.30 -27.59 1.65
N GLY A 194 30.66 -28.30 0.71
CA GLY A 194 30.47 -29.75 0.77
C GLY A 194 29.51 -30.21 1.88
N TRP A 195 28.85 -29.27 2.57
CA TRP A 195 27.94 -29.57 3.67
C TRP A 195 26.60 -30.09 3.16
N LYS A 196 26.15 -31.20 3.76
CA LYS A 196 24.90 -31.90 3.42
C LYS A 196 23.79 -31.74 4.48
N GLY A 197 24.05 -30.97 5.54
CA GLY A 197 23.04 -30.67 6.56
C GLY A 197 22.06 -29.64 6.02
N GLY A 198 20.75 -29.89 6.15
CA GLY A 198 19.72 -28.94 5.76
C GLY A 198 19.48 -27.92 6.87
N THR A 199 19.80 -26.65 6.62
CA THR A 199 19.25 -25.53 7.40
C THR A 199 17.85 -25.19 6.91
N GLY A 200 16.88 -25.13 7.82
CA GLY A 200 15.54 -24.63 7.50
C GLY A 200 15.47 -23.13 7.78
N VAL A 201 15.12 -22.33 6.78
CA VAL A 201 14.84 -20.89 6.95
C VAL A 201 13.34 -20.69 7.07
N TYR A 202 12.90 -20.00 8.12
CA TYR A 202 11.49 -19.63 8.31
C TYR A 202 11.32 -18.12 8.22
N LEU A 203 10.27 -17.68 7.53
CA LEU A 203 9.92 -16.27 7.35
C LEU A 203 8.74 -15.92 8.25
N GLN A 204 8.94 -14.94 9.15
CA GLN A 204 7.89 -14.41 10.01
C GLN A 204 7.78 -12.88 9.85
N GLN A 205 6.57 -12.40 9.60
CA GLN A 205 6.31 -10.96 9.58
C GLN A 205 6.28 -10.39 11.00
N PHE A 206 6.78 -9.17 11.17
CA PHE A 206 6.61 -8.45 12.43
C PHE A 206 5.12 -8.15 12.68
N PRO A 207 4.62 -8.34 13.91
CA PRO A 207 3.22 -8.06 14.23
C PRO A 207 2.95 -6.57 14.15
N TYR A 208 1.83 -6.20 13.54
CA TYR A 208 1.34 -4.82 13.49
C TYR A 208 0.28 -4.60 14.58
N PRO A 209 0.23 -3.43 15.26
CA PRO A 209 -0.81 -3.14 16.24
C PRO A 209 -2.22 -3.23 15.64
N CYS A 210 -3.24 -3.36 16.49
CA CYS A 210 -4.63 -3.44 16.05
C CYS A 210 -4.99 -2.26 15.13
N TYR A 211 -5.22 -2.56 13.85
CA TYR A 211 -5.46 -1.57 12.82
C TYR A 211 -6.83 -1.76 12.19
N ILE A 212 -7.68 -0.75 12.34
CA ILE A 212 -9.00 -0.70 11.72
C ILE A 212 -8.85 0.06 10.40
N PHE A 213 -9.05 -0.65 9.29
CA PHE A 213 -9.01 -0.03 7.97
C PHE A 213 -10.40 0.46 7.60
N ASP A 214 -10.59 1.78 7.60
CA ASP A 214 -11.80 2.42 7.13
C ASP A 214 -11.49 3.32 5.92
N GLN A 215 -11.87 2.83 4.74
CA GLN A 215 -11.71 3.55 3.48
C GLN A 215 -12.46 4.90 3.51
N PHE A 216 -13.59 4.96 4.21
CA PHE A 216 -14.43 6.15 4.28
C PHE A 216 -13.74 7.28 5.01
N ILE A 217 -13.06 6.99 6.13
CA ILE A 217 -12.33 8.00 6.91
C ILE A 217 -11.22 8.63 6.07
N VAL A 218 -10.47 7.83 5.31
CA VAL A 218 -9.38 8.32 4.45
C VAL A 218 -9.95 9.21 3.34
N THR A 219 -10.98 8.76 2.64
CA THR A 219 -11.58 9.53 1.54
C THR A 219 -12.25 10.82 2.02
N ILE A 220 -12.89 10.80 3.18
CA ILE A 220 -13.46 12.01 3.78
C ILE A 220 -12.37 12.98 4.23
N ALA A 221 -11.32 12.50 4.88
CA ALA A 221 -10.24 13.37 5.34
C ALA A 221 -9.59 14.15 4.19
N GLU A 222 -9.45 13.52 3.02
CA GLU A 222 -8.91 14.15 1.82
C GLU A 222 -9.87 15.18 1.19
N SER A 223 -11.18 14.89 1.18
CA SER A 223 -12.19 15.75 0.53
C SER A 223 -12.77 16.84 1.44
N PHE A 224 -12.65 16.71 2.76
CA PHE A 224 -13.19 17.64 3.75
C PHE A 224 -12.76 19.11 3.54
N PRO A 225 -11.47 19.43 3.25
CA PRO A 225 -11.06 20.81 3.01
C PRO A 225 -11.75 21.46 1.81
N MET A 226 -12.03 20.70 0.76
CA MET A 226 -12.72 21.21 -0.43
C MET A 226 -14.16 21.61 -0.11
N PHE A 227 -14.89 20.78 0.64
CA PHE A 227 -16.24 21.11 1.11
C PHE A 227 -16.24 22.33 2.03
N MET A 228 -15.22 22.46 2.88
CA MET A 228 -15.07 23.61 3.78
C MET A 228 -14.92 24.92 3.00
N VAL A 229 -14.04 24.95 1.98
CA VAL A 229 -13.86 26.14 1.14
C VAL A 229 -15.17 26.49 0.41
N LEU A 230 -15.83 25.50 -0.20
CA LEU A 230 -17.10 25.71 -0.91
C LEU A 230 -18.18 26.36 -0.04
N SER A 231 -18.25 25.98 1.24
CA SER A 231 -19.21 26.57 2.19
C SER A 231 -18.99 28.08 2.41
N TRP A 232 -17.75 28.56 2.27
CA TRP A 232 -17.38 29.95 2.54
C TRP A 232 -17.28 30.83 1.30
N VAL A 233 -17.28 30.24 0.10
CA VAL A 233 -17.23 31.01 -1.16
C VAL A 233 -18.36 32.04 -1.23
N TYR A 234 -19.58 31.66 -0.83
CA TYR A 234 -20.73 32.56 -0.86
C TYR A 234 -20.58 33.75 0.12
N SER A 235 -20.19 33.46 1.36
CA SER A 235 -19.94 34.51 2.37
C SER A 235 -18.84 35.47 1.93
N PHE A 236 -17.76 34.95 1.34
CA PHE A 236 -16.67 35.77 0.80
C PHE A 236 -17.13 36.64 -0.38
N ALA A 237 -17.95 36.09 -1.29
CA ALA A 237 -18.50 36.84 -2.41
C ALA A 237 -19.41 37.99 -1.94
N MET A 238 -20.23 37.77 -0.92
CA MET A 238 -21.09 38.80 -0.32
C MET A 238 -20.26 39.89 0.37
N LEU A 239 -19.17 39.53 1.04
CA LEU A 239 -18.23 40.47 1.66
C LEU A 239 -17.51 41.34 0.62
N ILE A 240 -17.06 40.76 -0.50
CA ILE A 240 -16.47 41.55 -1.59
C ILE A 240 -17.51 42.52 -2.16
N LYS A 241 -18.75 42.06 -2.36
CA LYS A 241 -19.83 42.89 -2.90
C LYS A 241 -20.14 44.10 -2.00
N SER A 242 -20.12 43.94 -0.67
CA SER A 242 -20.31 45.08 0.24
C SER A 242 -19.15 46.07 0.17
N ILE A 243 -17.90 45.58 0.10
CA ILE A 243 -16.71 46.43 -0.06
C ILE A 243 -16.76 47.23 -1.36
N VAL A 244 -17.09 46.58 -2.48
CA VAL A 244 -17.18 47.24 -3.78
C VAL A 244 -18.26 48.32 -3.76
N ARG A 245 -19.43 48.02 -3.19
CA ARG A 245 -20.52 49.00 -3.06
C ARG A 245 -20.13 50.21 -2.23
N GLU A 246 -19.40 50.01 -1.13
CA GLU A 246 -18.92 51.12 -0.30
C GLU A 246 -17.91 52.00 -1.06
N LYS A 247 -17.07 51.39 -1.90
CA LYS A 247 -16.11 52.09 -2.77
C LYS A 247 -16.81 52.86 -3.90
N GLU A 248 -17.80 52.27 -4.56
CA GLU A 248 -18.56 52.93 -5.65
C GLU A 248 -19.21 54.23 -5.18
N LEU A 249 -19.77 54.21 -3.97
CA LEU A 249 -20.45 55.35 -3.37
C LEU A 249 -19.51 56.29 -2.59
N ARG A 250 -18.21 55.99 -2.51
CA ARG A 250 -17.19 56.74 -1.77
C ARG A 250 -17.57 57.08 -0.31
N LEU A 251 -18.31 56.19 0.36
CA LEU A 251 -18.80 56.42 1.73
C LEU A 251 -17.66 56.74 2.72
N LYS A 252 -16.49 56.14 2.49
CA LYS A 252 -15.28 56.39 3.30
C LYS A 252 -14.86 57.86 3.31
N GLU A 253 -14.97 58.58 2.19
CA GLU A 253 -14.60 60.00 2.09
C GLU A 253 -15.62 60.88 2.82
N VAL A 254 -16.91 60.55 2.69
CA VAL A 254 -18.00 61.25 3.37
C VAL A 254 -17.89 61.11 4.89
N MET A 255 -17.65 59.89 5.39
CA MET A 255 -17.48 59.65 6.84
C MET A 255 -16.22 60.32 7.38
N ARG A 256 -15.15 60.41 6.59
CA ARG A 256 -13.94 61.16 6.96
C ARG A 256 -14.21 62.67 7.01
N ALA A 257 -15.03 63.21 6.10
CA ALA A 257 -15.46 64.61 6.14
C ALA A 257 -16.34 64.93 7.36
N MET A 258 -17.06 63.94 7.90
CA MET A 258 -17.80 64.04 9.16
C MET A 258 -16.93 63.91 10.42
N GLY A 259 -15.61 63.76 10.28
CA GLY A 259 -14.66 63.72 11.40
C GLY A 259 -14.34 62.33 11.93
N LEU A 260 -14.74 61.25 11.24
CA LEU A 260 -14.41 59.88 11.66
C LEU A 260 -12.99 59.49 11.26
N GLY A 261 -12.24 58.93 12.22
CA GLY A 261 -10.88 58.43 11.99
C GLY A 261 -10.85 57.16 11.14
N SER A 262 -9.82 57.02 10.29
CA SER A 262 -9.61 55.84 9.42
C SER A 262 -9.58 54.53 10.21
N GLY A 263 -9.04 54.53 11.43
CA GLY A 263 -8.96 53.35 12.30
C GLY A 263 -10.31 52.78 12.73
N VAL A 264 -11.32 53.64 12.93
CA VAL A 264 -12.68 53.19 13.32
C VAL A 264 -13.34 52.42 12.18
N LEU A 265 -13.10 52.86 10.93
CA LEU A 265 -13.60 52.17 9.75
C LEU A 265 -12.97 50.77 9.62
N TRP A 266 -11.64 50.67 9.78
CA TRP A 266 -10.95 49.38 9.77
C TRP A 266 -11.44 48.44 10.88
N LEU A 267 -11.72 48.98 12.06
CA LEU A 267 -12.27 48.20 13.17
C LEU A 267 -13.68 47.68 12.87
N SER A 268 -14.54 48.47 12.21
CA SER A 268 -15.88 48.03 11.77
C SER A 268 -15.78 46.83 10.82
N TRP A 269 -14.95 46.95 9.77
CA TRP A 269 -14.71 45.87 8.81
C TRP A 269 -14.17 44.60 9.48
N PHE A 270 -13.29 44.77 10.47
CA PHE A 270 -12.75 43.66 11.24
C PHE A 270 -13.82 42.96 12.08
N ILE A 271 -14.65 43.72 12.81
CA ILE A 271 -15.70 43.17 13.68
C ILE A 271 -16.75 42.43 12.84
N ASP A 272 -17.19 43.02 11.72
CA ASP A 272 -18.17 42.40 10.84
C ASP A 272 -17.64 41.09 10.23
N ALA A 273 -16.41 41.10 9.70
CA ALA A 273 -15.80 39.91 9.12
C ALA A 273 -15.53 38.81 10.17
N PHE A 274 -15.05 39.20 11.36
CA PHE A 274 -14.80 38.28 12.47
C PHE A 274 -16.10 37.65 12.98
N GLY A 275 -17.17 38.44 13.12
CA GLY A 275 -18.48 37.97 13.60
C GLY A 275 -19.10 36.90 12.70
N PHE A 276 -19.16 37.14 11.39
CA PHE A 276 -19.74 36.16 10.44
C PHE A 276 -18.95 34.85 10.40
N MET A 277 -17.62 34.93 10.48
CA MET A 277 -16.74 33.76 10.40
C MET A 277 -16.72 32.97 11.71
N LEU A 278 -16.77 33.66 12.85
CA LEU A 278 -16.92 33.04 14.17
C LEU A 278 -18.26 32.32 14.27
N LEU A 279 -19.35 32.91 13.81
CA LEU A 279 -20.66 32.26 13.79
C LEU A 279 -20.67 31.00 12.90
N SER A 280 -20.11 31.09 11.70
CA SER A 280 -20.04 29.95 10.77
C SER A 280 -19.17 28.80 11.30
N SER A 281 -17.98 29.10 11.84
CA SER A 281 -17.07 28.11 12.41
C SER A 281 -17.60 27.45 13.69
N LEU A 282 -18.32 28.21 14.53
CA LEU A 282 -19.00 27.66 15.70
C LEU A 282 -20.12 26.70 15.30
N LEU A 283 -20.96 27.07 14.33
CA LEU A 283 -22.01 26.18 13.80
C LEU A 283 -21.43 24.87 13.25
N LEU A 284 -20.37 24.95 12.44
CA LEU A 284 -19.70 23.76 11.91
C LEU A 284 -19.12 22.88 13.04
N THR A 285 -18.52 23.50 14.06
CA THR A 285 -17.97 22.79 15.22
C THR A 285 -19.07 22.09 16.03
N CYS A 286 -20.21 22.74 16.24
CA CYS A 286 -21.37 22.15 16.89
C CYS A 286 -21.87 20.92 16.11
N ILE A 287 -22.02 21.03 14.78
CA ILE A 287 -22.45 19.92 13.92
C ILE A 287 -21.47 18.75 14.00
N LEU A 288 -20.16 19.01 13.94
CA LEU A 288 -19.13 17.96 14.04
C LEU A 288 -19.09 17.29 15.43
N LYS A 289 -19.50 18.00 16.49
CA LYS A 289 -19.59 17.45 17.85
C LYS A 289 -20.86 16.65 18.11
N VAL A 290 -21.95 16.93 17.41
CA VAL A 290 -23.18 16.13 17.50
C VAL A 290 -22.97 14.84 16.70
N ARG A 291 -22.31 13.86 17.31
CA ARG A 291 -22.12 12.52 16.73
C ARG A 291 -22.91 11.47 17.53
N PRO A 292 -23.60 10.52 16.86
CA PRO A 292 -24.17 9.35 17.51
C PRO A 292 -23.10 8.51 18.21
N SER A 293 -23.48 7.87 19.31
CA SER A 293 -22.69 7.16 20.35
C SER A 293 -21.71 6.04 19.90
N LEU A 294 -21.37 5.90 18.63
CA LEU A 294 -20.67 4.73 18.08
C LEU A 294 -19.33 5.05 17.40
N SER A 295 -18.47 5.85 18.04
CA SER A 295 -17.13 6.17 17.54
C SER A 295 -16.17 6.46 18.71
N PRO A 296 -14.84 6.26 18.54
CA PRO A 296 -13.85 6.46 19.61
C PRO A 296 -13.91 7.89 20.20
N PRO A 297 -13.36 8.08 21.42
CA PRO A 297 -13.53 9.31 22.17
C PRO A 297 -13.05 10.53 21.36
N PRO A 298 -13.74 11.68 21.51
CA PRO A 298 -13.38 12.87 20.78
C PRO A 298 -11.94 13.28 21.09
N PRO A 299 -11.22 13.89 20.13
CA PRO A 299 -10.00 14.60 20.46
C PRO A 299 -10.30 15.64 21.56
N PRO A 300 -9.33 15.96 22.42
CA PRO A 300 -9.53 16.85 23.57
C PRO A 300 -10.18 18.16 23.12
N SER A 301 -10.94 18.82 24.00
CA SER A 301 -11.57 20.13 23.74
C SER A 301 -10.62 21.17 23.13
N SER A 302 -9.31 21.01 23.37
CA SER A 302 -8.24 21.77 22.72
C SER A 302 -8.23 21.67 21.20
N SER A 303 -8.53 20.53 20.57
CA SER A 303 -8.50 20.40 19.10
C SER A 303 -9.62 21.18 18.42
N SER A 304 -10.82 21.22 19.02
CA SER A 304 -11.92 22.04 18.52
C SER A 304 -11.62 23.53 18.63
N LEU A 305 -10.95 23.96 19.71
CA LEU A 305 -10.54 25.36 19.88
C LEU A 305 -9.45 25.73 18.87
N VAL A 306 -8.45 24.87 18.68
CA VAL A 306 -7.40 25.07 17.67
C VAL A 306 -8.00 25.20 16.27
N PHE A 307 -9.00 24.38 15.92
CA PHE A 307 -9.70 24.49 14.63
C PHE A 307 -10.42 25.84 14.45
N THR A 308 -11.15 26.31 15.46
CA THR A 308 -11.83 27.62 15.41
C THR A 308 -10.85 28.80 15.32
N LEU A 309 -9.70 28.70 15.99
CA LEU A 309 -8.64 29.71 15.96
C LEU A 309 -7.87 29.67 14.64
N SER A 310 -7.58 28.48 14.08
CA SER A 310 -6.92 28.38 12.79
C SER A 310 -7.82 28.86 11.65
N SER A 311 -9.13 28.59 11.72
CA SER A 311 -10.09 29.04 10.70
C SER A 311 -10.27 30.55 10.62
N SER A 312 -9.97 31.29 11.70
CA SER A 312 -10.06 32.75 11.72
C SER A 312 -8.79 33.46 11.23
N SER A 313 -7.66 32.74 11.17
CA SER A 313 -6.37 33.28 10.72
C SER A 313 -6.31 33.81 9.27
N PRO A 314 -7.01 33.23 8.26
CA PRO A 314 -6.95 33.74 6.89
C PRO A 314 -7.64 35.10 6.73
N ILE A 315 -8.58 35.43 7.62
CA ILE A 315 -9.32 36.70 7.61
C ILE A 315 -8.44 37.83 8.16
N LEU A 316 -7.60 37.54 9.17
CA LEU A 316 -6.57 38.46 9.62
C LEU A 316 -5.58 38.78 8.50
N LEU A 317 -5.18 37.76 7.72
CA LEU A 317 -4.33 37.96 6.55
C LEU A 317 -5.04 38.77 5.47
N PHE A 318 -6.31 38.50 5.17
CA PHE A 318 -7.09 39.23 4.18
C PHE A 318 -7.30 40.70 4.56
N THR A 319 -7.61 40.99 5.82
CA THR A 319 -7.77 42.37 6.33
C THR A 319 -6.44 43.11 6.39
N LEU A 320 -5.34 42.43 6.74
CA LEU A 320 -3.99 42.98 6.71
C LEU A 320 -3.50 43.24 5.27
N LEU A 321 -3.81 42.34 4.34
CA LEU A 321 -3.48 42.49 2.92
C LEU A 321 -4.32 43.60 2.28
N HIS A 322 -5.59 43.75 2.64
CA HIS A 322 -6.41 44.92 2.27
C HIS A 322 -5.83 46.21 2.86
N SER A 323 -5.37 46.19 4.12
CA SER A 323 -4.75 47.34 4.79
C SER A 323 -3.44 47.77 4.12
N LEU A 324 -2.63 46.82 3.65
CA LEU A 324 -1.36 47.07 2.96
C LEU A 324 -1.54 47.52 1.51
N LEU A 325 -2.50 46.95 0.78
CA LEU A 325 -2.73 47.26 -0.64
C LEU A 325 -3.50 48.57 -0.84
N PHE A 326 -4.20 49.06 0.20
CA PHE A 326 -5.04 50.28 0.14
C PHE A 326 -4.60 51.41 1.09
N HIS A 327 -3.35 51.43 1.56
CA HIS A 327 -2.78 52.63 2.18
C HIS A 327 -2.37 53.64 1.09
N PRO A 328 -3.05 54.80 0.93
CA PRO A 328 -2.51 55.85 0.08
C PRO A 328 -1.26 56.43 0.76
N HIS A 329 -0.15 56.50 0.03
CA HIS A 329 0.97 57.36 0.41
C HIS A 329 0.44 58.79 0.67
N PRO A 330 0.81 59.46 1.77
CA PRO A 330 0.50 60.88 1.92
C PRO A 330 1.37 61.67 0.93
N LEU A 331 0.78 62.12 -0.18
CA LEU A 331 1.40 63.18 -0.97
C LEU A 331 1.34 64.46 -0.14
N HIS A 332 2.54 64.93 0.18
CA HIS A 332 2.89 66.11 0.95
C HIS A 332 1.99 67.31 0.63
N SER A 333 1.43 67.92 1.66
CA SER A 333 0.82 69.25 1.59
C SER A 333 1.89 70.26 1.12
N SER A 334 1.85 70.68 -0.14
CA SER A 334 2.55 71.88 -0.58
C SER A 334 1.62 73.08 -0.38
N SER A 335 1.94 73.86 0.63
CA SER A 335 1.61 75.28 0.82
C SER A 335 1.32 76.03 -0.48
N PHE A 336 0.11 76.56 -0.63
CA PHE A 336 -0.16 77.70 -1.52
C PHE A 336 0.47 78.96 -0.89
N PRO A 337 1.35 79.71 -1.57
CA PRO A 337 1.66 81.07 -1.16
C PRO A 337 0.60 82.03 -1.71
N SER A 338 0.05 82.86 -0.83
CA SER A 338 -0.76 84.04 -1.16
C SER A 338 0.04 85.03 -2.03
N PRO A 339 -0.57 85.72 -3.01
CA PRO A 339 0.11 86.75 -3.79
C PRO A 339 0.27 88.05 -2.96
N PRO A 340 1.40 88.76 -3.04
CA PRO A 340 1.52 90.07 -2.41
C PRO A 340 0.84 91.16 -3.27
N HIS A 341 0.10 92.05 -2.62
CA HIS A 341 -0.39 93.30 -3.18
C HIS A 341 0.78 94.21 -3.63
N PRO A 342 0.69 94.86 -4.80
CA PRO A 342 1.59 95.95 -5.16
C PRO A 342 1.01 97.30 -4.71
N LEU A 343 1.74 98.03 -3.86
CA LEU A 343 1.56 99.47 -3.68
C LEU A 343 2.74 100.19 -4.36
N LEU A 344 2.42 100.90 -5.45
CA LEU A 344 2.81 102.28 -5.84
C LEU A 344 4.30 102.68 -5.64
N HIS A 345 5.05 103.29 -6.57
CA HIS A 345 4.69 104.45 -7.41
C HIS A 345 5.89 104.87 -8.33
N TRP A 346 5.58 105.53 -9.47
CA TRP A 346 6.35 106.49 -10.31
C TRP A 346 7.50 106.03 -11.24
N SER A 347 7.26 106.15 -12.55
CA SER A 347 7.97 107.08 -13.46
C SER A 347 7.04 107.51 -14.59
#